data_AF-A0AB73ISB0-F1
#
_entry.id   AF-A0AB73ISB0-F1
#
_cell.length_a   1.000
_cell.length_b   1.000
_cell.length_c   1.000
_cell.angle_alpha   90.00
_cell.angle_beta   90.00
_cell.angle_gamma   90.00
#
_symmetry.space_group_name_H-M   'P 1'
#
loop_
_entity.id
_entity.type
_entity.pdbx_description
1 polymer ?
#
loop_
_entity_poly.entity_id
_entity_poly.type
_entity_poly.pdbx_seq_one_letter_code
_entity_poly.pdbx_strand_id
1 'polypeptide(L)'
;MAWTPPPQGKSNAPTWLKTSLTPLYRLLCGLLVLGALVLIVMQVFDVPIPFDTPRTFSLFILAGGVLVLTDALRTWLLRLPIPTRYSQPVAYGYPGWRGFLQTQFATGCFLFFFGALLLLL
;
A
#
# COMPACT_ATOMS: atom_id res chain seq x y z
N MET A 1 -2.64 -12.27 31.45
CA MET A 1 -1.22 -12.43 31.07
C MET A 1 -0.88 -11.35 30.05
N ALA A 2 0.10 -10.49 30.33
CA ALA A 2 0.59 -9.55 29.34
C ALA A 2 1.40 -10.33 28.30
N TRP A 3 0.92 -10.37 27.05
CA TRP A 3 1.65 -10.98 25.94
C TRP A 3 2.89 -10.15 25.64
N THR A 4 4.08 -10.76 25.72
CA THR A 4 5.34 -10.13 25.36
C THR A 4 5.77 -10.60 23.96
N PRO A 5 6.11 -9.68 23.04
CA PRO A 5 6.58 -10.07 21.72
C PRO A 5 7.91 -10.81 21.82
N PRO A 6 8.12 -11.90 21.05
CA PRO A 6 9.41 -12.56 20.99
C PRO A 6 10.46 -11.60 20.42
N PRO A 7 11.74 -11.73 20.84
CA PRO A 7 12.81 -10.87 20.35
C PRO A 7 12.88 -10.94 18.82
N GLN A 8 12.72 -9.77 18.19
CA GLN A 8 12.74 -9.69 16.74
C GLN A 8 14.19 -9.76 16.26
N GLY A 9 14.61 -10.95 15.82
CA GLY A 9 15.89 -11.10 15.11
C GLY A 9 16.03 -10.13 13.93
N LYS A 10 17.26 -9.89 13.46
CA LYS A 10 17.45 -9.08 12.24
C LYS A 10 16.77 -9.77 11.06
N SER A 11 16.08 -9.01 10.21
CA SER A 11 15.60 -9.52 8.92
C SER A 11 16.80 -9.90 8.05
N ASN A 12 16.79 -11.08 7.43
CA ASN A 12 17.87 -11.54 6.53
C ASN A 12 17.84 -10.84 5.17
N ALA A 13 16.85 -9.98 4.92
CA ALA A 13 16.73 -9.29 3.64
C ALA A 13 17.89 -8.32 3.39
N PRO A 14 18.31 -8.16 2.12
CA PRO A 14 19.42 -7.30 1.76
C PRO A 14 19.21 -5.86 2.20
N THR A 15 20.29 -5.21 2.63
CA THR A 15 20.25 -3.86 3.19
C THR A 15 19.71 -2.84 2.20
N TRP A 16 20.09 -2.95 0.92
CA TRP A 16 19.64 -2.06 -0.16
C TRP A 16 18.12 -2.09 -0.37
N LEU A 17 17.49 -3.25 -0.19
CA LEU A 17 16.04 -3.40 -0.33
C LEU A 17 15.30 -2.70 0.81
N LYS A 18 15.82 -2.83 2.04
CA LYS A 18 15.26 -2.17 3.22
C LYS A 18 15.34 -0.65 3.12
N THR A 19 16.47 -0.11 2.63
CA THR A 19 16.63 1.33 2.44
C THR A 19 15.80 1.88 1.30
N SER A 20 15.55 1.11 0.22
CA SER A 20 14.76 1.58 -0.92
C SER A 20 13.24 1.52 -0.70
N LEU A 21 12.74 0.64 0.17
CA LEU A 21 11.31 0.46 0.44
C LEU A 21 10.62 1.70 1.01
N THR A 22 11.27 2.39 1.94
CA THR A 22 10.69 3.58 2.58
C THR A 22 10.54 4.78 1.62
N PRO A 23 11.57 5.18 0.84
CA PRO A 23 11.39 6.24 -0.14
C PRO A 23 10.43 5.83 -1.27
N LEU A 24 10.45 4.57 -1.71
CA LEU A 24 9.51 4.09 -2.74
C LEU A 24 8.06 4.16 -2.26
N TYR A 25 7.78 3.72 -1.03
CA TYR A 25 6.45 3.85 -0.42
C TYR A 25 5.99 5.33 -0.35
N ARG A 26 6.87 6.23 0.11
CA ARG A 26 6.56 7.67 0.19
C ARG A 26 6.29 8.28 -1.18
N LEU A 27 7.07 7.90 -2.19
CA LEU A 27 6.91 8.34 -3.57
C LEU A 27 5.56 7.87 -4.12
N LEU A 28 5.20 6.60 -3.92
CA LEU A 28 3.90 6.07 -4.32
C LEU A 28 2.73 6.78 -3.62
N CYS A 29 2.83 7.03 -2.31
CA CYS A 29 1.84 7.83 -1.59
C CYS A 29 1.71 9.23 -2.19
N GLY A 30 2.83 9.91 -2.45
CA GLY A 30 2.85 11.24 -3.04
C GLY A 30 2.17 11.27 -4.41
N LEU A 31 2.48 10.29 -5.28
CA LEU A 31 1.85 10.16 -6.59
C LEU A 31 0.34 9.93 -6.50
N LEU A 32 -0.11 9.06 -5.58
CA LEU A 32 -1.54 8.80 -5.37
C LEU A 32 -2.29 10.03 -4.87
N VAL A 33 -1.73 10.74 -3.88
CA VAL A 33 -2.32 11.97 -3.34
C VAL A 33 -2.38 13.06 -4.41
N LEU A 34 -1.29 13.24 -5.16
CA LEU A 34 -1.22 14.21 -6.24
C LEU A 34 -2.23 13.88 -7.35
N GLY A 35 -2.32 12.62 -7.76
CA GLY A 35 -3.29 12.16 -8.75
C GLY A 35 -4.73 12.38 -8.31
N ALA A 36 -5.06 12.04 -7.06
CA ALA A 36 -6.38 12.32 -6.48
C ALA A 36 -6.69 13.82 -6.42
N LEU A 37 -5.72 14.64 -6.02
CA LEU A 37 -5.87 16.09 -5.92
C LEU A 37 -6.18 16.71 -7.30
N VAL A 38 -5.45 16.29 -8.34
CA VAL A 38 -5.68 16.76 -9.71
C VAL A 38 -7.09 16.41 -10.18
N LEU A 39 -7.56 15.19 -9.90
CA LEU A 39 -8.93 14.78 -10.23
C LEU A 39 -9.98 15.63 -9.50
N ILE A 40 -9.80 15.88 -8.20
CA ILE A 40 -10.72 16.70 -7.40
C ILE A 40 -10.74 18.14 -7.92
N VAL A 41 -9.58 18.73 -8.19
CA VAL A 41 -9.48 20.10 -8.72
C VAL A 41 -10.18 20.18 -10.08
N MET A 42 -9.91 19.26 -10.99
CA MET A 42 -10.58 19.22 -12.31
C MET A 42 -12.10 19.14 -12.18
N GLN A 43 -12.60 18.31 -11.26
CA GLN A 43 -14.03 18.17 -10.96
C GLN A 43 -14.64 19.44 -10.36
N VAL A 44 -13.94 20.13 -9.45
CA VAL A 44 -14.43 21.34 -8.77
C VAL A 44 -14.46 22.54 -9.71
N PHE A 45 -13.55 22.62 -10.67
CA PHE A 45 -13.41 23.76 -11.58
C PHE A 45 -14.09 23.54 -12.94
N ASP A 46 -14.93 22.49 -13.10
CA ASP A 46 -15.65 22.15 -14.33
C ASP A 46 -14.75 22.16 -15.58
N VAL A 47 -13.48 21.79 -15.41
CA VAL A 47 -12.53 21.73 -16.52
C VAL A 47 -12.92 20.53 -17.38
N PRO A 48 -13.24 20.71 -18.68
CA PRO A 48 -13.61 19.61 -19.54
C PRO A 48 -12.44 18.62 -19.57
N ILE A 49 -12.70 17.39 -19.13
CA ILE A 49 -11.69 16.35 -18.98
C ILE A 49 -11.39 15.79 -20.38
N PRO A 50 -10.20 16.03 -20.98
CA PRO A 50 -9.81 15.34 -22.21
C PRO A 50 -9.31 13.92 -21.95
N PHE A 51 -9.20 13.50 -20.69
CA PHE A 51 -8.76 12.18 -20.28
C PHE A 51 -9.90 11.17 -20.34
N ASP A 52 -9.64 10.01 -20.95
CA ASP A 52 -10.48 8.83 -20.80
C ASP A 52 -10.67 8.52 -19.31
N THR A 53 -11.84 8.88 -18.76
CA THR A 53 -12.28 8.60 -17.40
C THR A 53 -12.04 7.14 -16.97
N PRO A 54 -12.34 6.11 -17.79
CA PRO A 54 -12.04 4.72 -17.42
C PRO A 54 -10.54 4.45 -17.27
N ARG A 55 -9.70 5.06 -18.11
CA ARG A 55 -8.25 4.88 -18.07
C ARG A 55 -7.64 5.49 -16.80
N THR A 56 -8.10 6.68 -16.42
CA THR A 56 -7.62 7.36 -15.22
C THR A 56 -8.03 6.62 -13.94
N PHE A 57 -9.26 6.09 -13.91
CA PHE A 57 -9.74 5.24 -12.82
C PHE A 57 -8.93 3.93 -12.72
N SER A 58 -8.64 3.30 -13.85
CA SER A 58 -7.80 2.07 -13.92
C SER A 58 -6.40 2.30 -13.36
N LEU A 59 -5.76 3.40 -13.75
CA LEU A 59 -4.44 3.80 -13.24
C LEU A 59 -4.46 4.07 -11.74
N PHE A 60 -5.53 4.68 -11.23
CA PHE A 60 -5.69 4.94 -9.80
C PHE A 60 -5.79 3.65 -8.99
N ILE A 61 -6.62 2.70 -9.45
CA ILE A 61 -6.74 1.37 -8.84
C ILE A 61 -5.41 0.62 -8.87
N LEU A 62 -4.72 0.65 -10.02
CA LEU A 62 -3.44 -0.02 -10.20
C LEU A 62 -2.37 0.57 -9.26
N ALA A 63 -2.28 1.90 -9.16
CA ALA A 63 -1.39 2.57 -8.22
C ALA A 63 -1.73 2.22 -6.76
N GLY A 64 -3.02 2.16 -6.42
CA GLY A 64 -3.48 1.69 -5.11
C GLY A 64 -3.03 0.27 -4.79
N GLY A 65 -3.15 -0.65 -5.75
CA GLY A 65 -2.67 -2.03 -5.61
C GLY A 65 -1.15 -2.10 -5.36
N VAL A 66 -0.36 -1.38 -6.16
CA VAL A 66 1.10 -1.29 -5.98
C VAL A 66 1.46 -0.71 -4.62
N LEU A 67 0.74 0.31 -4.15
CA LEU A 67 0.97 0.90 -2.84
C LEU A 67 0.73 -0.10 -1.71
N VAL A 68 -0.40 -0.81 -1.74
CA VAL A 68 -0.77 -1.81 -0.72
C VAL A 68 0.26 -2.94 -0.69
N LEU A 69 0.70 -3.42 -1.86
CA LEU A 69 1.76 -4.44 -1.95
C LEU A 69 3.09 -3.94 -1.37
N THR A 70 3.46 -2.71 -1.69
CA THR A 70 4.69 -2.08 -1.18
C THR A 70 4.62 -1.91 0.34
N ASP A 71 3.47 -1.52 0.88
CA ASP A 71 3.29 -1.34 2.32
C ASP A 71 3.32 -2.68 3.08
N ALA A 72 2.67 -3.71 2.54
CA ALA A 72 2.73 -5.06 3.10
C ALA A 72 4.17 -5.59 3.12
N LEU A 73 4.89 -5.41 2.00
CA LEU A 73 6.29 -5.82 1.86
C LEU A 73 7.20 -5.03 2.81
N ARG A 74 6.97 -3.73 2.95
CA ARG A 74 7.67 -2.85 3.89
C ARG A 74 7.44 -3.28 5.34
N THR A 75 6.18 -3.51 5.71
CA THR A 75 5.78 -3.95 7.05
C THR A 75 6.43 -5.29 7.40
N TRP A 76 6.45 -6.22 6.46
CA TRP A 76 7.10 -7.52 6.63
C TRP A 76 8.63 -7.42 6.73
N LEU A 77 9.29 -6.76 5.79
CA LEU A 77 10.75 -6.73 5.68
C LEU A 77 11.43 -5.90 6.76
N LEU A 78 10.81 -4.78 7.12
CA LEU A 78 11.29 -3.87 8.16
C LEU A 78 10.74 -4.23 9.55
N ARG A 79 9.87 -5.26 9.64
CA ARG A 79 9.21 -5.69 10.88
C ARG A 79 8.50 -4.55 11.60
N LEU A 80 7.82 -3.70 10.83
CA LEU A 80 7.13 -2.54 11.38
C LEU A 80 5.95 -2.97 12.25
N PRO A 81 5.57 -2.14 13.24
CA PRO A 81 4.33 -2.34 13.99
C PRO A 81 3.15 -2.44 13.04
N ILE A 82 2.24 -3.37 13.32
CA ILE A 82 1.08 -3.62 12.49
C ILE A 82 -0.06 -2.72 12.95
N PRO A 83 -0.64 -1.91 12.05
CA PRO A 83 -1.77 -1.07 12.40
C PRO A 83 -3.01 -1.92 12.64
N THR A 84 -3.70 -1.65 13.74
CA THR A 84 -4.95 -2.32 14.13
C THR A 84 -6.07 -1.31 14.23
N ARG A 85 -7.28 -1.68 13.79
CA ARG A 85 -8.42 -0.76 13.70
C ARG A 85 -8.90 -0.22 15.06
N TYR A 86 -8.74 -0.98 16.13
CA TYR A 86 -9.32 -0.70 17.44
C TYR A 86 -8.30 -0.55 18.56
N SER A 87 -7.00 -0.55 18.23
CA SER A 87 -5.92 -0.46 19.22
C SER A 87 -4.71 0.26 18.64
N GLN A 88 -3.83 0.70 19.54
CA GLN A 88 -2.52 1.21 19.15
C GLN A 88 -1.77 0.16 18.30
N PRO A 89 -0.92 0.60 17.36
CA PRO A 89 -0.15 -0.31 16.50
C PRO A 89 0.57 -1.38 17.33
N VAL A 90 0.32 -2.64 17.00
CA VAL A 90 0.82 -3.77 17.78
C VAL A 90 2.19 -4.17 17.25
N ALA A 91 3.10 -4.57 18.13
CA ALA A 91 4.42 -5.04 17.74
C ALA A 91 4.32 -6.17 16.69
N TYR A 92 5.22 -6.13 15.71
CA TYR A 92 5.37 -7.20 14.74
C TYR A 92 5.59 -8.55 15.46
N GLY A 93 4.91 -9.61 14.99
CA GLY A 93 4.93 -10.92 15.65
C GLY A 93 3.71 -11.24 16.51
N TYR A 94 2.73 -10.32 16.65
CA TYR A 94 1.49 -10.57 17.40
C TYR A 94 0.64 -11.73 16.81
N PRO A 95 -0.09 -12.50 17.63
CA PRO A 95 -0.96 -13.57 17.13
C PRO A 95 -1.95 -13.04 16.06
N GLY A 96 -1.74 -13.39 14.80
CA GLY A 96 -2.52 -12.87 13.66
C GLY A 96 -1.75 -11.97 12.68
N TRP A 97 -0.49 -11.61 12.98
CA TRP A 97 0.34 -10.77 12.11
C TRP A 97 0.49 -11.31 10.68
N ARG A 98 0.57 -12.65 10.54
CA ARG A 98 0.64 -13.32 9.23
C ARG A 98 -0.65 -13.18 8.44
N GLY A 99 -1.79 -13.35 9.11
CA GLY A 99 -3.11 -13.18 8.48
C GLY A 99 -3.32 -11.76 7.99
N PHE A 100 -2.90 -10.76 8.77
CA PHE A 100 -2.92 -9.36 8.35
C PHE A 100 -2.06 -9.11 7.11
N LEU A 101 -0.83 -9.63 7.07
CA LEU A 101 0.02 -9.47 5.88
C LEU A 101 -0.58 -10.20 4.67
N GLN A 102 -1.12 -11.41 4.86
CA GLN A 102 -1.76 -12.16 3.78
C GLN A 102 -2.97 -11.41 3.21
N THR A 103 -3.81 -10.81 4.05
CA THR A 103 -4.97 -10.03 3.57
C THR A 103 -4.55 -8.77 2.85
N GLN A 104 -3.52 -8.06 3.33
CA GLN A 104 -2.94 -6.90 2.63
C GLN A 104 -2.38 -7.32 1.26
N PHE A 105 -1.59 -8.40 1.20
CA PHE A 105 -1.06 -8.92 -0.06
C PHE A 105 -2.17 -9.34 -1.04
N ALA A 106 -3.18 -10.09 -0.56
CA ALA A 106 -4.30 -10.51 -1.40
C ALA A 106 -5.09 -9.30 -1.93
N THR A 107 -5.32 -8.29 -1.08
CA THR A 107 -6.02 -7.06 -1.46
C THR A 107 -5.21 -6.26 -2.49
N GLY A 108 -3.90 -6.11 -2.27
CA GLY A 108 -3.01 -5.44 -3.20
C GLY A 108 -2.94 -6.14 -4.56
N CYS A 109 -2.84 -7.48 -4.58
CA CYS A 109 -2.89 -8.27 -5.81
C CYS A 109 -4.23 -8.10 -6.53
N PHE A 110 -5.36 -8.19 -5.80
CA PHE A 110 -6.69 -8.00 -6.38
C PHE A 110 -6.82 -6.63 -7.04
N LEU A 111 -6.46 -5.56 -6.34
CA LEU A 111 -6.47 -4.20 -6.89
C LEU A 111 -5.57 -4.08 -8.11
N PHE A 112 -4.36 -4.64 -8.07
CA PHE A 112 -3.43 -4.59 -9.18
C PHE A 112 -3.99 -5.28 -10.44
N PHE A 113 -4.46 -6.53 -10.32
CA PHE A 113 -5.01 -7.28 -11.44
C PHE A 113 -6.32 -6.68 -11.95
N PHE A 114 -7.17 -6.20 -11.05
CA PHE A 114 -8.41 -5.53 -11.44
C PHE A 114 -8.13 -4.23 -12.19
N GLY A 115 -7.21 -3.39 -11.70
CA GLY A 115 -6.79 -2.17 -12.39
C GLY A 115 -6.13 -2.46 -13.74
N ALA A 116 -5.32 -3.52 -13.84
CA ALA A 116 -4.69 -3.94 -15.08
C ALA A 116 -5.74 -4.43 -16.10
N LEU A 117 -6.73 -5.20 -15.66
CA LEU A 117 -7.83 -5.67 -16.50
C LEU A 117 -8.66 -4.50 -17.03
N LEU A 118 -9.00 -3.53 -16.17
CA LEU A 118 -9.73 -2.33 -16.58
C LEU A 118 -8.94 -1.48 -17.59
N LEU A 119 -7.61 -1.49 -17.53
CA LEU A 119 -6.75 -0.76 -18.46
C LEU A 119 -6.71 -1.40 -19.85
N LEU A 120 -6.98 -2.70 -19.94
CA LEU A 120 -7.02 -3.47 -21.20
C LEU A 120 -8.39 -3.42 -21.88
N LEU A 121 -9.40 -2.86 -21.23
CA LEU A 121 -10.81 -2.85 -21.64
C LEU A 121 -11.19 -1.49 -22.25
#